data_AF-A0A800APB0-F1
#
_entry.id   AF-A0A800APB0-F1
#
_cell.length_a   1.000
_cell.length_b   1.000
_cell.length_c   1.000
_cell.angle_alpha   90.00
_cell.angle_beta   90.00
_cell.angle_gamma   90.00
#
_symmetry.space_group_name_H-M   'P 1'
#
loop_
_entity.id
_entity.type
_entity.pdbx_description
1 polymer ?
#
loop_
_entity_poly.entity_id
_entity_poly.type
_entity_poly.pdbx_seq_one_letter_code
_entity_poly.pdbx_strand_id
1 'polypeptide(L)'
;MRIFIFSIIILVNIFANSKFESNQKCKDCHPLIYEEYQKSMHANATIFKDPIHKAVWDKHPAKKKESYKCAKCHTPAADNLKELMAPKNGILPDPNNNTQNDGISCAYCHRIKEIKIGLRNNTNIISNIPKKYFGTRKDHIKSPFHEIDTTNKEFLKGNVCMGCHSHNRNKFGLNVCSTN
;
A
#
# COMPACT_ATOMS: atom_id res chain seq x y z
N MET A 1 -40.31 39.54 11.97
CA MET A 1 -39.14 38.87 12.55
C MET A 1 -39.04 37.47 11.93
N ARG A 2 -38.24 37.29 10.87
CA ARG A 2 -38.05 35.99 10.20
C ARG A 2 -36.60 35.57 10.43
N ILE A 3 -36.41 34.58 11.29
CA ILE A 3 -35.10 34.01 11.61
C ILE A 3 -34.76 33.01 10.50
N PHE A 4 -33.81 33.35 9.64
CA PHE A 4 -33.23 32.41 8.67
C PHE A 4 -32.24 31.51 9.42
N ILE A 5 -32.62 30.26 9.64
CA ILE A 5 -31.73 29.22 10.17
C ILE A 5 -30.88 28.72 9.00
N PHE A 6 -29.62 29.18 8.94
CA PHE A 6 -28.61 28.60 8.06
C PHE A 6 -28.20 27.25 8.62
N SER A 7 -28.76 26.17 8.09
CA SER A 7 -28.29 24.80 8.36
C SER A 7 -26.91 24.62 7.74
N ILE A 8 -25.87 24.63 8.58
CA ILE A 8 -24.52 24.23 8.21
C ILE A 8 -24.54 22.73 7.89
N ILE A 9 -24.49 22.39 6.60
CA ILE A 9 -24.28 21.03 6.12
C ILE A 9 -22.80 20.71 6.34
N ILE A 10 -22.50 19.95 7.40
CA ILE A 10 -21.18 19.38 7.62
C ILE A 10 -20.97 18.29 6.54
N LEU A 11 -20.21 18.64 5.50
CA LEU A 11 -19.67 17.69 4.53
C LEU A 11 -18.64 16.80 5.22
N VAL A 12 -19.12 15.71 5.81
CA VAL A 12 -18.27 14.61 6.26
C VAL A 12 -17.66 14.00 5.01
N ASN A 13 -16.39 14.34 4.75
CA ASN A 13 -15.61 13.67 3.72
C ASN A 13 -15.35 12.24 4.20
N ILE A 14 -16.23 11.32 3.81
CA ILE A 14 -16.01 9.88 3.97
C ILE A 14 -14.87 9.52 3.01
N PHE A 15 -13.64 9.62 3.50
CA PHE A 15 -12.49 9.13 2.77
C PHE A 15 -12.64 7.61 2.66
N ALA A 16 -12.98 7.13 1.47
CA ALA A 16 -13.02 5.70 1.19
C ALA A 16 -11.62 5.10 1.43
N ASN A 17 -11.45 4.38 2.55
CA ASN A 17 -10.32 3.48 2.69
C ASN A 17 -10.51 2.39 1.63
N SER A 18 -9.59 2.31 0.67
CA SER A 18 -9.57 1.26 -0.33
C SER A 18 -9.29 -0.06 0.39
N LYS A 19 -10.35 -0.75 0.83
CA LYS A 19 -10.22 -2.07 1.43
C LYS A 19 -9.55 -3.01 0.42
N PHE A 20 -8.43 -3.60 0.82
CA PHE A 20 -7.75 -4.62 0.04
C PHE A 20 -8.28 -6.00 0.43
N GLU A 21 -8.43 -6.87 -0.56
CA GLU A 21 -8.67 -8.29 -0.29
C GLU A 21 -7.37 -8.93 0.22
N SER A 22 -7.49 -9.88 1.15
CA SER A 22 -6.34 -10.58 1.72
C SER A 22 -5.64 -11.45 0.68
N ASN A 23 -4.33 -11.67 0.83
CA ASN A 23 -3.57 -12.59 -0.03
C ASN A 23 -4.15 -14.02 0.00
N GLN A 24 -4.75 -14.43 1.12
CA GLN A 24 -5.40 -15.74 1.26
C GLN A 24 -6.58 -15.92 0.29
N LYS A 25 -7.36 -14.87 0.01
CA LYS A 25 -8.43 -14.92 -1.00
C LYS A 25 -7.89 -15.08 -2.41
N CYS A 26 -6.70 -14.53 -2.68
CA CYS A 26 -6.04 -14.71 -3.96
C CYS A 26 -5.52 -16.16 -4.14
N LYS A 27 -5.02 -16.78 -3.06
CA LYS A 27 -4.52 -18.17 -3.05
C LYS A 27 -5.56 -19.18 -3.53
N ASP A 28 -6.84 -18.97 -3.19
CA ASP A 28 -7.94 -19.89 -3.52
C ASP A 28 -8.04 -20.17 -5.03
N CYS A 29 -7.66 -19.20 -5.88
CA CYS A 29 -7.64 -19.35 -7.35
C CYS A 29 -6.24 -19.21 -7.97
N HIS A 30 -5.26 -18.65 -7.26
CA HIS A 30 -3.89 -18.46 -7.72
C HIS A 30 -2.85 -19.09 -6.77
N PRO A 31 -2.92 -20.41 -6.52
CA PRO A 31 -2.08 -21.06 -5.52
C PRO A 31 -0.59 -21.03 -5.86
N LEU A 32 -0.23 -21.19 -7.14
CA LEU A 32 1.16 -21.19 -7.59
C LEU A 32 1.82 -19.81 -7.41
N ILE A 33 1.17 -18.75 -7.89
CA ILE A 33 1.64 -17.37 -7.73
C ILE A 33 1.74 -17.01 -6.24
N TYR A 34 0.76 -17.44 -5.45
CA TYR A 34 0.80 -17.23 -4.00
C TYR A 34 2.03 -17.92 -3.37
N GLU A 35 2.33 -19.16 -3.74
CA GLU A 35 3.49 -19.90 -3.20
C GLU A 35 4.82 -19.21 -3.58
N GLU A 36 4.96 -18.78 -4.83
CA GLU A 36 6.12 -18.01 -5.28
C GLU A 36 6.24 -16.68 -4.52
N TYR A 37 5.13 -15.96 -4.39
CA TYR A 37 5.06 -14.70 -3.66
C TYR A 37 5.50 -14.87 -2.20
N GLN A 38 5.06 -15.91 -1.50
CA GLN A 38 5.43 -16.15 -0.09
C GLN A 38 6.94 -16.33 0.11
N LYS A 39 7.67 -16.79 -0.92
CA LYS A 39 9.13 -16.93 -0.90
C LYS A 39 9.87 -15.61 -1.16
N SER A 40 9.17 -14.55 -1.54
CA SER A 40 9.77 -13.26 -1.90
C SER A 40 9.97 -12.32 -0.70
N MET A 41 10.83 -11.31 -0.87
CA MET A 41 10.93 -10.21 0.10
C MET A 41 9.69 -9.32 0.12
N HIS A 42 8.82 -9.34 -0.89
CA HIS A 42 7.55 -8.62 -0.85
C HIS A 42 6.59 -9.19 0.20
N ALA A 43 6.52 -10.53 0.33
CA ALA A 43 5.74 -11.19 1.37
C ALA A 43 6.35 -11.01 2.76
N ASN A 44 7.67 -10.86 2.82
CA ASN A 44 8.45 -10.71 4.05
C ASN A 44 8.80 -9.25 4.38
N ALA A 45 8.28 -8.26 3.66
CA ALA A 45 8.70 -6.86 3.78
C ALA A 45 8.42 -6.22 5.15
N THR A 46 7.58 -6.84 5.97
CA THR A 46 7.10 -6.26 7.23
C THR A 46 8.16 -6.39 8.33
N ILE A 47 8.08 -5.54 9.36
CA ILE A 47 8.95 -5.67 10.55
C ILE A 47 8.67 -6.96 11.36
N PHE A 48 7.59 -7.69 11.05
CA PHE A 48 7.25 -8.93 11.74
C PHE A 48 7.95 -10.13 11.11
N LYS A 49 8.32 -10.02 9.83
CA LYS A 49 8.88 -11.12 9.04
C LYS A 49 10.34 -10.90 8.63
N ASP A 50 10.76 -9.65 8.44
CA ASP A 50 12.16 -9.32 8.15
C ASP A 50 12.90 -8.83 9.41
N PRO A 51 13.85 -9.62 9.95
CA PRO A 51 14.62 -9.25 11.13
C PRO A 51 15.54 -8.03 10.89
N ILE A 52 16.00 -7.79 9.66
CA ILE A 52 16.84 -6.64 9.33
C ILE A 52 15.99 -5.37 9.38
N HIS A 53 14.85 -5.38 8.71
CA HIS A 53 13.92 -4.24 8.77
C HIS A 53 13.44 -3.96 10.20
N LYS A 54 13.16 -5.01 10.98
CA LYS A 54 12.85 -4.89 12.42
C LYS A 54 13.96 -4.18 13.19
N ALA A 55 15.21 -4.59 12.99
CA ALA A 55 16.36 -4.00 13.67
C ALA A 55 16.56 -2.52 13.29
N VAL A 56 16.33 -2.16 12.02
CA VAL A 56 16.35 -0.77 11.56
C VAL A 56 15.23 0.02 12.22
N TRP A 57 13.99 -0.49 12.21
CA TRP A 57 12.85 0.17 12.85
C TRP A 57 13.08 0.40 14.34
N ASP A 58 13.61 -0.59 15.05
CA ASP A 58 13.86 -0.52 16.49
C ASP A 58 14.79 0.63 16.89
N LYS A 59 15.76 0.95 16.03
CA LYS A 59 16.73 2.02 16.25
C LYS A 59 16.31 3.35 15.60
N HIS A 60 15.30 3.35 14.75
CA HIS A 60 14.94 4.53 13.97
C HIS A 60 14.25 5.62 14.83
N PRO A 61 14.61 6.91 14.69
CA PRO A 61 14.01 7.99 15.49
C PRO A 61 12.49 8.13 15.35
N ALA A 62 11.90 7.63 14.26
CA ALA A 62 10.46 7.65 14.07
C ALA A 62 9.70 6.68 15.01
N LYS A 63 10.37 5.67 15.58
CA LYS A 63 9.78 4.79 16.60
C LYS A 63 9.46 5.56 17.87
N LYS A 64 10.37 6.42 18.34
CA LYS A 64 10.11 7.35 19.46
C LYS A 64 9.00 8.37 19.16
N LYS A 65 8.69 8.59 17.88
CA LYS A 65 7.60 9.47 17.43
C LYS A 65 6.31 8.70 17.15
N GLU A 66 6.30 7.39 17.41
CA GLU A 66 5.16 6.50 17.12
C GLU A 66 4.64 6.72 15.70
N SER A 67 5.56 6.72 14.73
CA SER A 67 5.24 7.07 13.34
C SER A 67 5.91 6.09 12.40
N TYR A 68 5.19 5.04 12.02
CA TYR A 68 5.70 3.99 11.16
C TYR A 68 5.56 4.36 9.68
N LYS A 69 6.27 5.43 9.27
CA LYS A 69 6.27 5.93 7.86
C LYS A 69 6.83 4.92 6.86
N CYS A 70 7.56 3.91 7.34
CA CYS A 70 8.02 2.77 6.54
C CYS A 70 6.85 1.98 5.94
N ALA A 71 5.65 2.03 6.57
CA ALA A 71 4.43 1.37 6.09
C ALA A 71 4.09 1.71 4.64
N LYS A 72 4.43 2.92 4.18
CA LYS A 72 4.22 3.36 2.79
C LYS A 72 4.79 2.37 1.76
N CYS A 73 5.88 1.68 2.10
CA CYS A 73 6.53 0.71 1.21
C CYS A 73 6.65 -0.69 1.81
N HIS A 74 6.46 -0.90 3.11
CA HIS A 74 6.68 -2.20 3.77
C HIS A 74 5.40 -2.89 4.27
N THR A 75 4.29 -2.14 4.40
CA THR A 75 2.95 -2.66 4.76
C THR A 75 1.85 -1.80 4.11
N PRO A 76 1.91 -1.53 2.80
CA PRO A 76 1.11 -0.45 2.19
C PRO A 76 -0.37 -0.82 2.00
N ALA A 77 -0.74 -2.07 2.24
CA ALA A 77 -2.12 -2.56 2.22
C ALA A 77 -2.81 -2.49 3.59
N ALA A 78 -2.12 -1.98 4.62
CA ALA A 78 -2.70 -1.84 5.95
C ALA A 78 -4.01 -1.04 5.90
N ASP A 79 -5.06 -1.58 6.52
CA ASP A 79 -6.38 -0.94 6.60
C ASP A 79 -6.37 0.39 7.38
N ASN A 80 -5.36 0.56 8.25
CA ASN A 80 -5.08 1.76 9.02
C ASN A 80 -3.76 2.45 8.60
N LEU A 81 -3.39 2.39 7.31
CA LEU A 81 -2.11 2.92 6.81
C LEU A 81 -1.87 4.38 7.21
N LYS A 82 -2.89 5.24 7.12
CA LYS A 82 -2.74 6.68 7.44
C LYS A 82 -2.43 6.88 8.91
N GLU A 83 -3.12 6.15 9.77
CA GLU A 83 -2.97 6.15 11.21
C GLU A 83 -1.59 5.61 11.60
N LEU A 84 -1.14 4.50 11.01
CA LEU A 84 0.21 3.96 11.24
C LEU A 84 1.33 4.96 10.91
N MET A 85 1.11 5.81 9.89
CA MET A 85 2.10 6.78 9.44
C MET A 85 2.02 8.12 10.18
N ALA A 86 0.89 8.42 10.83
CA ALA A 86 0.70 9.63 11.62
C ALA A 86 1.54 9.57 12.90
N PRO A 87 2.22 10.65 13.30
CA PRO A 87 3.04 10.66 14.51
C PRO A 87 2.20 10.86 15.78
N LYS A 88 2.66 10.26 16.89
CA LYS A 88 2.15 10.49 18.26
C LYS A 88 0.65 10.28 18.44
N ASN A 89 0.09 9.25 17.80
CA ASN A 89 -1.31 8.87 17.96
C ASN A 89 -1.48 7.54 18.72
N GLY A 90 -0.40 6.97 19.29
CA GLY A 90 -0.43 5.68 19.99
C GLY A 90 -0.65 4.45 19.09
N ILE A 91 -0.80 4.63 17.77
CA ILE A 91 -1.00 3.52 16.83
C ILE A 91 0.35 2.99 16.38
N LEU A 92 0.62 1.74 16.70
CA LEU A 92 1.85 1.03 16.33
C LEU A 92 1.52 -0.16 15.40
N PRO A 93 2.52 -0.68 14.67
CA PRO A 93 2.33 -1.89 13.90
C PRO A 93 1.88 -3.05 14.79
N ASP A 94 0.83 -3.75 14.37
CA ASP A 94 0.21 -4.87 15.10
C ASP A 94 0.38 -6.18 14.31
N PRO A 95 1.11 -7.17 14.85
CA PRO A 95 1.29 -8.47 14.21
C PRO A 95 0.00 -9.30 14.17
N ASN A 96 -1.07 -8.91 14.87
CA ASN A 96 -2.37 -9.59 14.79
C ASN A 96 -3.28 -8.99 13.70
N ASN A 97 -2.91 -7.85 13.12
CA ASN A 97 -3.64 -7.28 11.99
C ASN A 97 -3.19 -7.97 10.69
N ASN A 98 -4.08 -8.76 10.09
CA ASN A 98 -3.80 -9.50 8.87
C ASN A 98 -3.39 -8.60 7.70
N THR A 99 -3.96 -7.40 7.57
CA THR A 99 -3.63 -6.47 6.47
C THR A 99 -2.21 -5.91 6.60
N GLN A 100 -1.68 -5.85 7.82
CA GLN A 100 -0.29 -5.46 8.07
C GLN A 100 0.69 -6.62 7.88
N ASN A 101 0.25 -7.86 8.01
CA ASN A 101 1.06 -9.06 7.77
C ASN A 101 1.16 -9.47 6.32
N ASP A 102 0.24 -9.00 5.47
CA ASP A 102 0.21 -9.33 4.04
C ASP A 102 1.34 -8.67 3.23
N GLY A 103 2.29 -7.97 3.87
CA GLY A 103 3.45 -7.39 3.22
C GLY A 103 3.04 -6.43 2.10
N ILE A 104 3.69 -6.57 0.95
CA ILE A 104 3.24 -5.90 -0.28
C ILE A 104 2.17 -6.78 -0.92
N SER A 105 0.92 -6.62 -0.49
CA SER A 105 -0.15 -7.57 -0.82
C SER A 105 -0.42 -7.67 -2.33
N CYS A 106 -0.97 -8.80 -2.77
CA CYS A 106 -1.38 -9.01 -4.15
C CYS A 106 -2.31 -7.87 -4.60
N ALA A 107 -3.30 -7.57 -3.77
CA ALA A 107 -4.29 -6.56 -4.06
C ALA A 107 -3.72 -5.14 -4.11
N TYR A 108 -2.64 -4.86 -3.37
CA TYR A 108 -1.96 -3.56 -3.45
C TYR A 108 -1.30 -3.37 -4.81
N CYS A 109 -0.39 -4.28 -5.20
CA CYS A 109 0.35 -4.19 -6.47
C CYS A 109 -0.60 -4.15 -7.67
N HIS A 110 -1.60 -5.03 -7.67
CA HIS A 110 -2.58 -5.13 -8.75
C HIS A 110 -3.62 -4.00 -8.78
N ARG A 111 -3.55 -3.01 -7.87
CA ARG A 111 -4.43 -1.83 -7.89
C ARG A 111 -3.69 -0.51 -8.05
N ILE A 112 -2.39 -0.51 -8.27
CA ILE A 112 -1.63 0.71 -8.56
C ILE A 112 -2.08 1.24 -9.92
N LYS A 113 -2.76 2.39 -9.94
CA LYS A 113 -3.25 3.01 -11.18
C LYS A 113 -2.30 4.05 -11.77
N GLU A 114 -1.49 4.69 -10.92
CA GLU A 114 -0.62 5.78 -11.30
C GLU A 114 0.54 5.91 -10.31
N ILE A 115 1.67 6.45 -10.76
CA ILE A 115 2.81 6.81 -9.93
C ILE A 115 2.94 8.33 -9.88
N LYS A 116 2.74 8.90 -8.69
CA LYS A 116 2.99 10.33 -8.47
C LYS A 116 4.46 10.56 -8.10
N ILE A 117 5.15 11.34 -8.92
CA ILE A 117 6.55 11.70 -8.67
C ILE A 117 6.66 12.60 -7.44
N GLY A 118 7.64 12.32 -6.58
CA GLY A 118 7.86 13.07 -5.36
C GLY A 118 9.33 13.34 -5.09
N LEU A 119 9.61 14.45 -4.38
CA LEU A 119 10.98 14.88 -4.09
C LEU A 119 11.74 13.87 -3.23
N ARG A 120 11.08 13.28 -2.22
CA ARG A 120 11.70 12.31 -1.30
C ARG A 120 11.61 10.88 -1.79
N ASN A 121 10.44 10.52 -2.32
CA ASN A 121 10.12 9.24 -2.93
C ASN A 121 8.86 9.42 -3.76
N ASN A 122 8.65 8.56 -4.74
CA ASN A 122 7.41 8.50 -5.49
C ASN A 122 6.27 7.95 -4.62
N THR A 123 5.04 8.05 -5.10
CA THR A 123 3.85 7.57 -4.41
C THR A 123 2.99 6.77 -5.36
N ASN A 124 2.72 5.52 -5.02
CA ASN A 124 1.70 4.71 -5.69
C ASN A 124 0.32 5.29 -5.41
N ILE A 125 -0.42 5.61 -6.46
CA ILE A 125 -1.83 5.99 -6.39
C ILE A 125 -2.65 4.75 -6.68
N ILE A 126 -3.54 4.38 -5.75
CA ILE A 126 -4.30 3.15 -5.82
C ILE A 126 -5.69 3.41 -6.42
N SER A 127 -6.16 2.49 -7.26
CA SER A 127 -7.55 2.45 -7.74
C SER A 127 -8.49 2.16 -6.57
N ASN A 128 -9.48 3.02 -6.37
CA ASN A 128 -10.51 2.84 -5.35
C ASN A 128 -11.62 1.88 -5.77
N ILE A 129 -11.63 1.41 -7.02
CA ILE A 129 -12.64 0.47 -7.53
C ILE A 129 -12.41 -0.90 -6.87
N PRO A 130 -13.35 -1.41 -6.06
CA PRO A 130 -13.23 -2.72 -5.42
C PRO A 130 -13.20 -3.83 -6.46
N LYS A 131 -12.40 -4.88 -6.22
CA LYS A 131 -12.34 -6.09 -7.06
C LYS A 131 -12.11 -5.83 -8.56
N LYS A 132 -11.43 -4.73 -8.89
CA LYS A 132 -10.91 -4.46 -10.23
C LYS A 132 -9.39 -4.41 -10.14
N TYR A 133 -8.74 -5.33 -10.84
CA TYR A 133 -7.29 -5.52 -10.75
C TYR A 133 -6.65 -5.36 -12.12
N PHE A 134 -5.50 -4.71 -12.14
CA PHE A 134 -4.70 -4.57 -13.34
C PHE A 134 -3.93 -5.86 -13.63
N GLY A 135 -3.87 -6.23 -14.90
CA GLY A 135 -3.22 -7.44 -15.37
C GLY A 135 -2.63 -7.29 -16.76
N THR A 136 -1.76 -8.20 -17.16
CA THR A 136 -1.11 -8.22 -18.48
C THR A 136 -1.72 -9.21 -19.47
N ARG A 137 -2.58 -10.13 -19.00
CA ARG A 137 -3.19 -11.16 -19.85
C ARG A 137 -4.26 -10.54 -20.75
N LYS A 138 -4.02 -10.57 -22.06
CA LYS A 138 -4.93 -10.04 -23.09
C LYS A 138 -6.13 -10.94 -23.37
N ASP A 139 -6.00 -12.24 -23.09
CA ASP A 139 -7.12 -13.16 -23.20
C ASP A 139 -8.12 -12.88 -22.08
N HIS A 140 -9.37 -12.60 -22.45
CA HIS A 140 -10.45 -12.27 -21.53
C HIS A 140 -10.90 -13.52 -20.78
N ILE A 141 -10.05 -14.02 -19.87
CA ILE A 141 -10.48 -15.02 -18.90
C ILE A 141 -11.43 -14.30 -17.93
N LYS A 142 -12.72 -14.58 -18.06
CA LYS A 142 -13.72 -14.04 -17.14
C LYS A 142 -13.48 -14.65 -15.76
N SER A 143 -13.08 -13.83 -14.80
CA SER A 143 -12.94 -14.25 -13.40
C SER A 143 -14.30 -14.13 -12.69
N PRO A 144 -14.70 -15.13 -11.89
CA PRO A 144 -15.93 -15.08 -11.11
C PRO A 144 -15.82 -14.15 -9.89
N PHE A 145 -14.61 -13.73 -9.51
CA PHE A 145 -14.37 -12.94 -8.29
C PHE A 145 -14.09 -11.47 -8.58
N HIS A 146 -13.32 -11.17 -9.63
CA HIS A 146 -12.81 -9.83 -9.89
C HIS A 146 -12.75 -9.48 -11.37
N GLU A 147 -12.86 -8.19 -11.68
CA GLU A 147 -12.61 -7.65 -13.02
C GLU A 147 -11.09 -7.62 -13.29
N ILE A 148 -10.71 -7.88 -14.55
CA ILE A 148 -9.34 -7.78 -15.05
C ILE A 148 -9.28 -6.58 -15.98
N ASP A 149 -8.45 -5.59 -15.63
CA ASP A 149 -8.23 -4.39 -16.42
C ASP A 149 -6.84 -4.43 -17.05
N THR A 150 -6.79 -4.50 -18.38
CA THR A 150 -5.54 -4.53 -19.15
C THR A 150 -5.23 -3.18 -19.80
N THR A 151 -5.89 -2.10 -19.40
CA THR A 151 -5.76 -0.77 -20.01
C THR A 151 -4.74 0.11 -19.31
N ASN A 152 -4.33 -0.25 -18.09
CA ASN A 152 -3.41 0.55 -17.29
C ASN A 152 -1.97 0.47 -17.81
N LYS A 153 -1.49 1.59 -18.40
CA LYS A 153 -0.14 1.67 -18.98
C LYS A 153 0.98 1.54 -17.95
N GLU A 154 0.78 2.00 -16.71
CA GLU A 154 1.78 1.88 -15.65
C GLU A 154 2.01 0.42 -15.29
N PHE A 155 0.93 -0.35 -15.17
CA PHE A 155 0.98 -1.79 -14.94
C PHE A 155 1.63 -2.54 -16.10
N LEU A 156 1.21 -2.26 -17.34
CA LEU A 156 1.74 -2.91 -18.54
C LEU A 156 3.24 -2.65 -18.77
N LYS A 157 3.74 -1.48 -18.36
CA LYS A 157 5.16 -1.10 -18.50
C LYS A 157 6.02 -1.50 -17.30
N GLY A 158 5.44 -2.06 -16.25
CA GLY A 158 6.18 -2.41 -15.03
C GLY A 158 6.51 -1.21 -14.12
N ASN A 159 5.90 -0.04 -14.34
CA ASN A 159 6.12 1.16 -13.52
C ASN A 159 5.57 1.02 -12.10
N VAL A 160 4.75 0.00 -11.83
CA VAL A 160 4.17 -0.32 -10.52
C VAL A 160 5.22 -0.51 -9.41
N CYS A 161 6.46 -0.79 -9.78
CA CYS A 161 7.59 -0.88 -8.86
C CYS A 161 8.03 0.50 -8.35
N MET A 162 7.83 1.55 -9.14
CA MET A 162 8.51 2.84 -8.99
C MET A 162 7.97 3.72 -7.87
N GLY A 163 6.82 3.40 -7.27
CA GLY A 163 6.40 4.09 -6.03
C GLY A 163 7.26 3.74 -4.82
N CYS A 164 7.88 2.56 -4.82
CA CYS A 164 8.73 2.07 -3.74
C CYS A 164 10.21 2.01 -4.14
N HIS A 165 10.49 1.70 -5.41
CA HIS A 165 11.82 1.47 -5.98
C HIS A 165 12.24 2.58 -6.97
N SER A 166 11.95 3.84 -6.69
CA SER A 166 12.58 4.95 -7.44
C SER A 166 13.79 5.48 -6.70
N HIS A 167 13.53 6.04 -5.51
CA HIS A 167 14.48 6.69 -4.65
C HIS A 167 13.86 6.89 -3.27
N ASN A 168 14.70 6.96 -2.26
CA ASN A 168 14.32 7.41 -0.93
C ASN A 168 15.37 8.40 -0.43
N ARG A 169 15.01 9.68 -0.32
CA ARG A 169 15.89 10.74 0.17
C ARG A 169 15.62 11.06 1.63
N ASN A 170 16.69 11.20 2.39
CA ASN A 170 16.59 11.71 3.76
C ASN A 170 16.28 13.23 3.76
N LYS A 171 16.13 13.81 4.96
CA LYS A 171 15.79 15.24 5.11
C LYS A 171 16.86 16.21 4.58
N PHE A 172 18.08 15.72 4.34
CA PHE A 172 19.22 16.49 3.82
C PHE A 172 19.41 16.33 2.31
N GLY A 173 18.52 15.58 1.62
CA GLY A 173 18.59 15.36 0.18
C GLY A 173 19.50 14.22 -0.26
N LEU A 174 20.15 13.51 0.66
CA LEU A 174 20.96 12.33 0.35
C LEU A 174 20.06 11.13 0.04
N ASN A 175 20.38 10.42 -1.05
CA ASN A 175 19.74 9.15 -1.39
C ASN A 175 20.16 8.06 -0.40
N VAL A 176 19.19 7.57 0.37
CA VAL A 176 19.33 6.38 1.23
C VAL A 176 19.11 5.10 0.41
N CYS A 177 18.28 5.20 -0.62
CA CYS A 177 18.07 4.16 -1.62
C CYS A 177 17.85 4.86 -2.97
N SER A 178 18.46 4.33 -4.03
CA SER A 178 18.21 4.72 -5.43
C SER A 178 18.46 3.49 -6.29
N THR A 179 17.58 3.25 -7.23
CA THR A 179 17.68 2.19 -8.25
C THR A 179 17.90 2.78 -9.65
N ASN A 180 18.06 4.10 -9.70
CA ASN A 180 18.40 4.90 -10.88
C ASN A 180 19.84 5.37 -10.79
#